data_AF-A0A7V1HDT0-F1
#
_entry.id   AF-A0A7V1HDT0-F1
#
_cell.length_a   1.000
_cell.length_b   1.000
_cell.length_c   1.000
_cell.angle_alpha   90.00
_cell.angle_beta   90.00
_cell.angle_gamma   90.00
#
_symmetry.space_group_name_H-M   'P 1'
#
loop_
_entity.id
_entity.type
_entity.pdbx_description
1 polymer ?
#
loop_
_entity_poly.entity_id
_entity_poly.type
_entity_poly.pdbx_seq_one_letter_code
_entity_poly.pdbx_strand_id
1 'polypeptide(L)'
;MKQYVLLFFLISCSGFIALLFCTKQYIWILPSLLCLLPFLGGKFLVQHADDIPSYLSKIGYVRPPKSEAYPLDVAQEIQGAITDLLQQRSDVNCIVMPESSYPFPLNEDQDMIDLWCDNALPDDVSLLIGAHRREQHALHNCVYLLNQGRIVNFYDKRHMMPFVEKVPSLWNIFTCFYTLFLQKNREFSPGNRPNVLFTLSNNVTFVPRICSELFFDTTGNRDHIIQKDIPMLLVVNDSWFLGEYMRNLICLYAKLKAIEEGREILYVGHYHALWINRTGNSIFL
;
A
#
# COMPACT_ATOMS: atom_id res chain seq x y z
N MET A 1 -13.73 -10.18 9.75
CA MET A 1 -15.13 -10.37 10.24
C MET A 1 -16.10 -9.38 9.61
N LYS A 2 -15.74 -8.09 9.45
CA LYS A 2 -16.66 -7.03 8.97
C LYS A 2 -17.07 -7.16 7.48
N GLN A 3 -16.15 -7.42 6.54
CA GLN A 3 -16.47 -7.63 5.11
C GLN A 3 -17.45 -8.79 4.86
N TYR A 4 -17.38 -9.86 5.63
CA TYR A 4 -18.28 -11.01 5.47
C TYR A 4 -19.71 -10.66 5.88
N VAL A 5 -19.89 -9.76 6.85
CA VAL A 5 -21.22 -9.25 7.22
C VAL A 5 -21.80 -8.43 6.08
N LEU A 6 -21.01 -7.54 5.48
CA LEU A 6 -21.43 -6.78 4.30
C LEU A 6 -21.83 -7.70 3.14
N LEU A 7 -21.00 -8.70 2.83
CA LEU A 7 -21.27 -9.69 1.78
C LEU A 7 -22.53 -10.50 2.08
N PHE A 8 -22.71 -10.92 3.34
CA PHE A 8 -23.91 -11.64 3.77
C PHE A 8 -25.18 -10.82 3.51
N PHE A 9 -25.20 -9.54 3.90
CA PHE A 9 -26.36 -8.68 3.66
C PHE A 9 -26.58 -8.38 2.18
N LEU A 10 -25.52 -8.18 1.39
CA LEU A 10 -25.62 -7.97 -0.07
C LEU A 10 -26.22 -9.21 -0.76
N ILE A 11 -25.65 -10.39 -0.52
CA ILE A 11 -26.09 -11.65 -1.14
C ILE A 11 -27.52 -11.96 -0.71
N SER A 12 -27.84 -11.82 0.58
CA SER A 12 -29.18 -12.08 1.09
C SER A 12 -30.21 -11.11 0.49
N CYS A 13 -29.88 -9.82 0.42
CA CYS A 13 -30.74 -8.81 -0.19
C CYS A 13 -31.02 -9.12 -1.65
N SER A 14 -29.96 -9.38 -2.44
CA SER A 14 -30.09 -9.76 -3.85
C SER A 14 -30.91 -11.05 -4.03
N GLY A 15 -30.71 -12.04 -3.16
CA GLY A 15 -31.46 -13.29 -3.18
C GLY A 15 -32.96 -13.10 -2.90
N PHE A 16 -33.32 -12.34 -1.86
CA PHE A 16 -34.73 -12.08 -1.54
C PHE A 16 -35.43 -11.24 -2.61
N ILE A 17 -34.74 -10.24 -3.18
CA ILE A 17 -35.28 -9.46 -4.30
C ILE A 17 -35.51 -10.36 -5.52
N ALA A 18 -34.56 -11.24 -5.86
CA ALA A 18 -34.72 -12.19 -6.96
C ALA A 18 -35.91 -13.13 -6.70
N LEU A 19 -36.06 -13.66 -5.48
CA LEU A 19 -37.20 -14.50 -5.11
C LEU A 19 -38.54 -13.76 -5.22
N LEU A 20 -38.60 -12.49 -4.82
CA LEU A 20 -39.78 -11.65 -4.98
C LEU A 20 -40.19 -11.56 -6.47
N PHE A 21 -39.24 -11.30 -7.37
CA PHE A 21 -39.53 -11.17 -8.81
C PHE A 21 -39.85 -12.50 -9.49
N CYS A 22 -39.17 -13.59 -9.12
CA CYS A 22 -39.39 -14.90 -9.73
C CYS A 22 -40.68 -15.56 -9.24
N THR A 23 -40.98 -15.49 -7.95
CA THR A 23 -42.16 -16.16 -7.36
C THR A 23 -43.40 -15.28 -7.33
N LYS A 24 -43.24 -13.95 -7.44
CA LYS A 24 -44.29 -12.95 -7.25
C LYS A 24 -45.01 -13.04 -5.89
N GLN A 25 -44.38 -13.67 -4.89
CA GLN A 25 -44.92 -13.77 -3.53
C GLN A 25 -44.47 -12.59 -2.67
N TYR A 26 -45.42 -11.86 -2.10
CA TYR A 26 -45.14 -10.69 -1.26
C TYR A 26 -44.43 -11.00 0.06
N ILE A 27 -44.36 -12.27 0.47
CA ILE A 27 -43.62 -12.70 1.67
C ILE A 27 -42.13 -12.30 1.63
N TRP A 28 -41.55 -12.13 0.43
CA TRP A 28 -40.16 -11.74 0.23
C TRP A 28 -39.91 -10.22 0.39
N ILE A 29 -40.95 -9.39 0.49
CA ILE A 29 -40.79 -7.94 0.69
C ILE A 29 -40.11 -7.64 2.03
N LEU A 30 -40.63 -8.21 3.13
CA LEU A 30 -40.13 -7.90 4.46
C LEU A 30 -38.65 -8.32 4.65
N PRO A 31 -38.21 -9.53 4.28
CA PRO A 31 -36.79 -9.89 4.31
C PRO A 31 -35.90 -8.97 3.48
N SER A 32 -36.35 -8.57 2.28
CA SER A 32 -35.61 -7.63 1.42
C SER A 32 -35.41 -6.28 2.11
N LEU A 33 -36.47 -5.74 2.73
CA LEU A 33 -36.41 -4.47 3.47
C LEU A 33 -35.51 -4.57 4.70
N LEU A 34 -35.57 -5.68 5.44
CA LEU A 34 -34.70 -5.90 6.60
C LEU A 34 -33.22 -5.95 6.21
N CYS A 35 -32.89 -6.58 5.07
CA CYS A 35 -31.53 -6.61 4.57
C CYS A 35 -31.00 -5.24 4.11
N LEU A 36 -31.90 -4.27 3.81
CA LEU A 36 -31.51 -2.91 3.45
C LEU A 36 -31.21 -2.02 4.66
N LEU A 37 -31.69 -2.36 5.86
CA LEU A 37 -31.53 -1.54 7.07
C LEU A 37 -30.08 -1.15 7.39
N PRO A 38 -29.06 -2.04 7.30
CA PRO A 38 -27.68 -1.66 7.58
C PRO A 38 -27.14 -0.58 6.62
N PHE A 39 -27.60 -0.57 5.37
CA PHE A 39 -27.18 0.42 4.37
C PHE A 39 -27.81 1.79 4.62
N LEU A 40 -29.05 1.81 5.13
CA LEU A 40 -29.73 3.05 5.52
C LEU A 40 -29.19 3.60 6.85
N GLY A 41 -28.87 2.72 7.79
CA GLY A 41 -28.32 3.06 9.11
C GLY A 41 -26.85 3.46 9.10
N GLY A 42 -26.07 3.05 8.08
CA GLY A 42 -24.63 3.29 8.00
C GLY A 42 -24.26 4.76 8.15
N LYS A 43 -25.03 5.68 7.55
CA LYS A 43 -24.79 7.13 7.65
C LYS A 43 -24.90 7.67 9.08
N PHE A 44 -25.69 7.04 9.94
CA PHE A 44 -25.89 7.44 11.34
C PHE A 44 -24.86 6.79 12.29
N LEU A 45 -24.24 5.69 11.86
CA LEU A 45 -23.24 4.96 12.64
C LEU A 45 -21.80 5.43 12.35
N VAL A 46 -21.58 6.08 11.20
CA VAL A 46 -20.27 6.67 10.87
C VAL A 46 -20.03 7.86 11.79
N GLN A 47 -19.03 7.73 12.67
CA GLN A 47 -18.53 8.82 13.50
C GLN A 47 -17.99 9.97 12.61
N HIS A 48 -17.96 11.19 13.15
CA HIS A 48 -17.51 12.38 12.43
C HIS A 48 -16.16 12.15 11.74
N ALA A 49 -15.98 12.77 10.57
CA ALA A 49 -14.74 12.69 9.81
C ALA A 49 -13.58 13.18 10.68
N ASP A 50 -12.50 12.39 10.73
CA ASP A 50 -11.26 12.80 11.39
C ASP A 50 -10.75 14.12 10.78
N ASP A 51 -10.27 15.03 11.63
CA ASP A 51 -9.55 16.20 11.17
C ASP A 51 -8.32 15.78 10.37
N ILE A 52 -8.00 16.53 9.31
CA ILE A 52 -6.81 16.28 8.49
C ILE A 52 -5.57 16.45 9.36
N PRO A 53 -4.73 15.40 9.56
CA PRO A 53 -3.56 15.51 10.39
C PRO A 53 -2.57 16.57 9.88
N SER A 54 -2.09 17.42 10.78
CA SER A 54 -1.17 18.52 10.45
C SER A 54 0.16 18.04 9.85
N TYR A 55 0.54 16.79 10.06
CA TYR A 55 1.77 16.24 9.50
C TYR A 55 1.67 16.02 7.98
N LEU A 56 0.46 15.85 7.44
CA LEU A 56 0.26 15.57 6.01
C LEU A 56 0.75 16.71 5.13
N SER A 57 0.65 17.96 5.61
CA SER A 57 1.15 19.11 4.87
C SER A 57 2.67 19.05 4.66
N LYS A 58 3.40 18.32 5.51
CA LYS A 58 4.87 18.16 5.43
C LYS A 58 5.31 16.91 4.67
N ILE A 59 4.36 16.11 4.16
CA ILE A 59 4.66 14.95 3.32
C ILE A 59 4.67 15.40 1.87
N GLY A 60 5.78 15.13 1.18
CA GLY A 60 5.90 15.30 -0.26
C GLY A 60 5.86 13.95 -0.97
N TYR A 61 5.16 13.90 -2.10
CA TYR A 61 5.08 12.71 -2.94
C TYR A 61 6.01 12.88 -4.15
N VAL A 62 6.84 11.88 -4.41
CA VAL A 62 7.66 11.79 -5.62
C VAL A 62 7.19 10.61 -6.46
N ARG A 63 6.91 10.87 -7.73
CA ARG A 63 6.56 9.83 -8.71
C ARG A 63 7.75 8.92 -8.97
N PRO A 64 7.51 7.63 -9.26
CA PRO A 64 8.58 6.72 -9.62
C PRO A 64 9.25 7.18 -10.93
N PRO A 65 10.56 6.90 -11.08
CA PRO A 65 11.30 7.21 -12.29
C PRO A 65 10.77 6.41 -13.48
N LYS A 66 11.02 6.92 -14.68
CA LYS A 66 10.71 6.22 -15.94
C LYS A 66 11.81 5.23 -16.32
N SER A 67 13.04 5.51 -15.91
CA SER A 67 14.15 4.60 -16.11
C SER A 67 14.01 3.38 -15.20
N GLU A 68 14.31 2.21 -15.75
CA GLU A 68 14.29 0.93 -15.02
C GLU A 68 15.47 0.02 -15.37
N ALA A 69 16.33 0.45 -16.31
CA ALA A 69 17.38 -0.39 -16.87
C ALA A 69 18.68 -0.37 -16.04
N TYR A 70 19.07 0.82 -15.56
CA TYR A 70 20.37 1.02 -14.90
C TYR A 70 20.20 1.76 -13.56
N PRO A 71 20.82 1.27 -12.48
CA PRO A 71 20.81 1.89 -11.15
C PRO A 71 21.04 3.40 -11.14
N LEU A 72 22.05 3.87 -11.88
CA LEU A 72 22.45 5.28 -11.90
C LEU A 72 21.39 6.19 -12.54
N ASP A 73 20.81 5.78 -13.67
CA ASP A 73 19.79 6.57 -14.37
C ASP A 73 18.55 6.74 -13.48
N VAL A 74 18.14 5.65 -12.81
CA VAL A 74 17.05 5.65 -11.83
C VAL A 74 17.36 6.59 -10.67
N ALA A 75 18.57 6.51 -10.12
CA ALA A 75 18.97 7.34 -9.00
C ALA A 75 19.04 8.84 -9.37
N GLN A 76 19.53 9.18 -10.56
CA GLN A 76 19.58 10.56 -11.05
C GLN A 76 18.19 11.15 -11.28
N GLU A 77 17.25 10.38 -11.84
CA GLU A 77 15.85 10.82 -11.97
C GLU A 77 15.21 11.08 -10.60
N ILE A 78 15.43 10.18 -9.63
CA ILE A 78 14.95 10.34 -8.26
C ILE A 78 15.56 11.60 -7.62
N GLN A 79 16.87 11.81 -7.77
CA GLN A 79 17.57 13.00 -7.26
C GLN A 79 16.96 14.29 -7.83
N GLY A 80 16.74 14.35 -9.14
CA GLY A 80 16.12 15.50 -9.79
C GLY A 80 14.72 15.76 -9.27
N ALA A 81 13.90 14.72 -9.16
CA ALA A 81 12.52 14.85 -8.68
C ALA A 81 12.43 15.27 -7.21
N ILE A 82 13.33 14.78 -6.34
CA ILE A 82 13.45 15.23 -4.95
C ILE A 82 13.86 16.71 -4.90
N THR A 83 14.85 17.10 -5.71
CA THR A 83 15.34 18.49 -5.76
C THR A 83 14.22 19.45 -6.19
N ASP A 84 13.49 19.12 -7.25
CA ASP A 84 12.37 19.91 -7.75
C ASP A 84 11.26 20.05 -6.70
N LEU A 85 10.94 18.96 -6.00
CA LEU A 85 9.93 18.96 -4.94
C LEU A 85 10.35 19.91 -3.80
N LEU A 86 11.57 19.79 -3.29
CA LEU A 86 12.05 20.60 -2.16
C LEU A 86 12.24 22.08 -2.54
N GLN A 87 12.55 22.39 -3.80
CA GLN A 87 12.54 23.77 -4.31
C GLN A 87 11.14 24.38 -4.30
N GLN A 88 10.11 23.60 -4.63
CA GLN A 88 8.72 24.06 -4.66
C GLN A 88 8.07 24.07 -3.26
N ARG A 89 8.50 23.16 -2.39
CA ARG A 89 7.94 22.91 -1.06
C ARG A 89 9.06 22.72 -0.04
N SER A 90 9.64 23.82 0.43
CA SER A 90 10.70 23.82 1.44
C SER A 90 10.23 23.40 2.84
N ASP A 91 8.92 23.27 3.05
CA ASP A 91 8.32 22.80 4.31
C ASP A 91 8.17 21.28 4.39
N VAL A 92 8.47 20.55 3.31
CA VAL A 92 8.45 19.09 3.26
C VAL A 92 9.60 18.53 4.09
N ASN A 93 9.30 17.62 5.02
CA ASN A 93 10.30 16.93 5.83
C ASN A 93 10.17 15.39 5.78
N CYS A 94 9.25 14.89 4.97
CA CYS A 94 9.18 13.48 4.60
C CYS A 94 8.80 13.35 3.14
N ILE A 95 9.58 12.60 2.38
CA ILE A 95 9.30 12.25 1.01
C ILE A 95 8.83 10.80 0.97
N VAL A 96 7.74 10.52 0.24
CA VAL A 96 7.22 9.17 0.05
C VAL A 96 7.21 8.79 -1.42
N MET A 97 7.65 7.57 -1.69
CA MET A 97 7.70 6.97 -3.02
C MET A 97 7.09 5.57 -3.00
N PRO A 98 6.47 5.14 -4.11
CA PRO A 98 5.75 3.87 -4.16
C PRO A 98 6.67 2.64 -4.24
N GLU A 99 6.04 1.47 -4.25
CA GLU A 99 6.69 0.16 -4.42
C GLU A 99 7.57 0.13 -5.66
N SER A 100 8.78 -0.43 -5.52
CA SER A 100 9.75 -0.59 -6.60
C SER A 100 10.10 0.69 -7.37
N SER A 101 10.06 1.86 -6.71
CA SER A 101 10.56 3.11 -7.30
C SER A 101 12.04 3.05 -7.64
N TYR A 102 12.81 2.27 -6.88
CA TYR A 102 14.19 1.90 -7.21
C TYR A 102 14.28 0.38 -7.38
N PRO A 103 14.11 -0.17 -8.60
CA PRO A 103 13.93 -1.61 -8.81
C PRO A 103 15.23 -2.44 -8.72
N PHE A 104 16.17 -2.03 -7.85
CA PHE A 104 17.44 -2.71 -7.60
C PHE A 104 17.69 -2.91 -6.10
N PRO A 105 18.64 -3.80 -5.72
CA PRO A 105 19.02 -4.02 -4.33
C PRO A 105 19.69 -2.78 -3.70
N LEU A 106 18.89 -1.85 -3.17
CA LEU A 106 19.40 -0.57 -2.63
C LEU A 106 20.44 -0.76 -1.52
N ASN A 107 20.39 -1.86 -0.77
CA ASN A 107 21.37 -2.19 0.25
C ASN A 107 22.76 -2.61 -0.29
N GLU A 108 22.90 -2.78 -1.60
CA GLU A 108 24.16 -3.03 -2.31
C GLU A 108 24.64 -1.78 -3.06
N ASP A 109 23.80 -0.74 -3.19
CA ASP A 109 24.01 0.44 -4.02
C ASP A 109 24.30 1.70 -3.18
N GLN A 110 25.31 1.63 -2.31
CA GLN A 110 25.66 2.74 -1.40
C GLN A 110 25.95 4.05 -2.15
N ASP A 111 26.62 3.98 -3.30
CA ASP A 111 26.90 5.16 -4.13
C ASP A 111 25.62 5.92 -4.55
N MET A 112 24.49 5.22 -4.69
CA MET A 112 23.21 5.83 -5.05
C MET A 112 22.53 6.49 -3.85
N ILE A 113 22.71 5.91 -2.65
CA ILE A 113 22.29 6.54 -1.40
C ILE A 113 23.08 7.83 -1.20
N ASP A 114 24.41 7.76 -1.32
CA ASP A 114 25.31 8.91 -1.19
C ASP A 114 24.96 10.00 -2.21
N LEU A 115 24.64 9.61 -3.46
CA LEU A 115 24.16 10.55 -4.49
C LEU A 115 22.94 11.35 -4.04
N TRP A 116 21.93 10.71 -3.43
CA TRP A 116 20.75 11.42 -2.94
C TRP A 116 21.05 12.27 -1.71
N CYS A 117 21.83 11.74 -0.78
CA CYS A 117 22.13 12.38 0.50
C CYS A 117 23.03 13.60 0.34
N ASP A 118 24.03 13.54 -0.54
CA ASP A 118 24.97 14.65 -0.74
C ASP A 118 24.38 15.78 -1.60
N ASN A 119 23.40 15.47 -2.47
CA ASN A 119 22.96 16.41 -3.50
C ASN A 119 21.49 16.82 -3.42
N ALA A 120 20.63 16.07 -2.74
CA ALA A 120 19.17 16.30 -2.80
C ALA A 120 18.43 16.19 -1.47
N LEU A 121 18.89 15.39 -0.49
CA LEU A 121 18.20 15.15 0.77
C LEU A 121 18.90 15.87 1.93
N PRO A 122 18.33 16.97 2.46
CA PRO A 122 18.79 17.57 3.70
C PRO A 122 18.68 16.61 4.89
N ASP A 123 19.51 16.83 5.92
CA ASP A 123 19.59 15.97 7.11
C ASP A 123 18.27 15.84 7.90
N ASP A 124 17.37 16.82 7.79
CA ASP A 124 16.07 16.84 8.48
C ASP A 124 14.93 16.22 7.65
N VAL A 125 15.20 15.81 6.40
CA VAL A 125 14.22 15.20 5.50
C VAL A 125 14.35 13.67 5.51
N SER A 126 13.27 12.99 5.88
CA SER A 126 13.16 11.53 5.75
C SER A 126 12.76 11.13 4.32
N LEU A 127 13.30 10.03 3.78
CA LEU A 127 12.86 9.43 2.52
C LEU A 127 12.33 8.01 2.76
N LEU A 128 11.08 7.77 2.38
CA LEU A 128 10.45 6.46 2.30
C LEU A 128 10.41 6.01 0.84
N ILE A 129 11.17 4.96 0.51
CA ILE A 129 11.34 4.51 -0.87
C ILE A 129 11.14 3.01 -1.02
N GLY A 130 10.27 2.62 -1.96
CA GLY A 130 10.15 1.23 -2.39
C GLY A 130 11.34 0.83 -3.26
N ALA A 131 12.02 -0.24 -2.88
CA ALA A 131 13.18 -0.77 -3.59
C ALA A 131 13.29 -2.30 -3.42
N HIS A 132 14.36 -2.91 -3.94
CA HIS A 132 14.66 -4.30 -3.61
C HIS A 132 15.69 -4.39 -2.48
N ARG A 133 15.71 -5.52 -1.78
CA ARG A 133 16.78 -5.88 -0.84
C ARG A 133 17.35 -7.23 -1.22
N ARG A 134 18.68 -7.36 -1.18
CA ARG A 134 19.35 -8.65 -1.32
C ARG A 134 19.97 -9.07 -0.01
N GLU A 135 19.73 -10.32 0.37
CA GLU A 135 20.38 -10.99 1.48
C GLU A 135 20.85 -12.36 1.03
N GLN A 136 22.17 -12.51 0.88
CA GLN A 136 22.77 -13.72 0.30
C GLN A 136 22.18 -14.02 -1.10
N HIS A 137 21.37 -15.07 -1.23
CA HIS A 137 20.70 -15.46 -2.47
C HIS A 137 19.23 -15.03 -2.52
N ALA A 138 18.68 -14.51 -1.42
CA ALA A 138 17.30 -14.06 -1.33
C ALA A 138 17.17 -12.63 -1.86
N LEU A 139 16.18 -12.42 -2.72
CA LEU A 139 15.75 -11.09 -3.16
C LEU A 139 14.42 -10.78 -2.47
N HIS A 140 14.26 -9.58 -1.94
CA HIS A 140 13.05 -9.12 -1.26
C HIS A 140 12.52 -7.84 -1.94
N ASN A 141 11.20 -7.72 -1.99
CA ASN A 141 10.52 -6.46 -2.29
C ASN A 141 10.40 -5.69 -0.97
N CYS A 142 10.97 -4.50 -0.92
CA CYS A 142 11.27 -3.81 0.32
C CYS A 142 10.82 -2.34 0.25
N VAL A 143 10.50 -1.77 1.40
CA VAL A 143 10.45 -0.32 1.57
C VAL A 143 11.51 0.08 2.60
N TYR A 144 12.31 1.07 2.27
CA TYR A 144 13.34 1.62 3.15
C TYR A 144 12.89 2.96 3.73
N LEU A 145 13.32 3.21 4.96
CA LEU A 145 13.32 4.52 5.57
C LEU A 145 14.77 5.01 5.62
N LEU A 146 15.05 6.07 4.88
CA LEU A 146 16.30 6.81 4.91
C LEU A 146 16.11 8.06 5.76
N ASN A 147 17.09 8.36 6.59
CA ASN A 147 17.16 9.58 7.38
C ASN A 147 18.62 9.90 7.69
N GLN A 148 19.00 11.18 7.73
CA GLN A 148 20.37 11.64 8.01
C GLN A 148 21.42 10.89 7.18
N GLY A 149 21.22 10.82 5.87
CA GLY A 149 22.24 10.26 4.99
C GLY A 149 22.31 8.73 4.91
N ARG A 150 21.40 8.00 5.55
CA ARG A 150 21.52 6.53 5.66
C ARG A 150 20.19 5.81 5.78
N ILE A 151 20.21 4.51 5.46
CA ILE A 151 19.11 3.60 5.79
C ILE A 151 19.03 3.46 7.32
N VAL A 152 17.93 3.89 7.93
CA VAL A 152 17.68 3.77 9.38
C VAL A 152 16.71 2.63 9.70
N ASN A 153 15.84 2.27 8.76
CA ASN A 153 14.97 1.10 8.89
C ASN A 153 14.55 0.57 7.52
N PHE A 154 13.98 -0.63 7.49
CA PHE A 154 13.45 -1.26 6.29
C PHE A 154 12.32 -2.24 6.63
N TYR A 155 11.50 -2.57 5.65
CA TYR A 155 10.44 -3.57 5.76
C TYR A 155 10.39 -4.39 4.47
N ASP A 156 10.65 -5.69 4.61
CA ASP A 156 10.49 -6.66 3.52
C ASP A 156 9.05 -7.16 3.46
N LYS A 157 8.50 -7.20 2.25
CA LYS A 157 7.19 -7.77 1.93
C LYS A 157 7.10 -9.20 2.43
N ARG A 158 6.09 -9.50 3.24
CA ARG A 158 5.83 -10.80 3.87
C ARG A 158 4.90 -11.68 3.05
N HIS A 159 3.97 -11.06 2.30
CA HIS A 159 3.02 -11.78 1.47
C HIS A 159 3.15 -11.42 0.00
N MET A 160 3.77 -12.34 -0.75
CA MET A 160 4.01 -12.20 -2.18
C MET A 160 2.75 -12.44 -2.99
N MET A 161 2.58 -11.70 -4.06
CA MET A 161 1.48 -11.91 -5.00
C MET A 161 1.69 -13.24 -5.75
N PRO A 162 0.76 -14.21 -5.63
CA PRO A 162 0.88 -15.50 -6.31
C PRO A 162 1.02 -15.35 -7.83
N PHE A 163 1.87 -16.16 -8.44
CA PHE A 163 2.22 -16.19 -9.87
C PHE A 163 2.96 -14.94 -10.37
N VAL A 164 2.83 -13.79 -9.71
CA VAL A 164 3.51 -12.55 -10.10
C VAL A 164 4.90 -12.43 -9.48
N GLU A 165 4.98 -12.68 -8.17
CA GLU A 165 6.22 -12.53 -7.39
C GLU A 165 6.77 -13.88 -6.91
N LYS A 166 5.92 -14.91 -6.89
CA LYS A 166 6.28 -16.26 -6.48
C LYS A 166 5.33 -17.29 -7.06
N VAL A 167 5.85 -18.41 -7.56
CA VAL A 167 5.01 -19.55 -7.94
C VAL A 167 4.65 -20.35 -6.67
N PRO A 168 3.36 -20.61 -6.40
CA PRO A 168 2.96 -21.43 -5.25
C PRO A 168 3.51 -22.85 -5.37
N SER A 169 3.99 -23.43 -4.26
CA SER A 169 4.71 -24.72 -4.24
C SER A 169 3.97 -25.89 -4.90
N LEU A 170 2.64 -25.92 -4.81
CA LEU A 170 1.78 -26.93 -5.46
C LEU A 170 1.91 -26.94 -6.99
N TRP A 171 2.35 -25.83 -7.58
CA TRP A 171 2.46 -25.62 -9.02
C TRP A 171 3.94 -25.63 -9.49
N ASN A 172 4.90 -25.80 -8.58
CA ASN A 172 6.33 -25.79 -8.91
C ASN A 172 6.75 -26.95 -9.84
N ILE A 173 5.97 -28.03 -9.90
CA ILE A 173 6.19 -29.17 -10.79
C ILE A 173 6.03 -28.77 -12.27
N PHE A 174 5.26 -27.72 -12.54
CA PHE A 174 4.96 -27.25 -13.88
C PHE A 174 5.87 -26.08 -14.24
N THR A 175 7.03 -26.39 -14.81
CA THR A 175 8.03 -25.40 -15.29
C THR A 175 7.45 -24.37 -16.26
N CYS A 176 6.35 -24.70 -16.95
CA CYS A 176 5.61 -23.79 -17.80
C CYS A 176 5.12 -22.52 -17.06
N PHE A 177 4.72 -22.60 -15.78
CA PHE A 177 4.26 -21.42 -15.04
C PHE A 177 5.39 -20.45 -14.70
N TYR A 178 6.59 -20.95 -14.43
CA TYR A 178 7.78 -20.12 -14.27
C TYR A 178 8.04 -19.31 -15.55
N THR A 179 8.04 -20.00 -16.68
CA THR A 179 8.24 -19.35 -17.97
C THR A 179 7.09 -18.40 -18.31
N LEU A 180 5.83 -18.72 -18.01
CA LEU A 180 4.69 -17.87 -18.38
C LEU A 180 4.53 -16.62 -17.52
N PHE A 181 4.84 -16.70 -16.22
CA PHE A 181 4.49 -15.65 -15.26
C PHE A 181 5.69 -14.96 -14.61
N LEU A 182 6.84 -15.63 -14.50
CA LEU A 182 8.07 -15.09 -13.90
C LEU A 182 9.13 -14.69 -14.94
N GLN A 183 8.74 -14.61 -16.23
CA GLN A 183 9.63 -14.52 -17.39
C GLN A 183 10.68 -13.37 -17.36
N LYS A 184 10.52 -12.39 -16.45
CA LYS A 184 11.48 -11.29 -16.18
C LYS A 184 11.82 -11.07 -14.70
N ASN A 185 11.12 -11.72 -13.78
CA ASN A 185 11.23 -11.46 -12.34
C ASN A 185 11.92 -12.62 -11.63
N ARG A 186 12.93 -12.31 -10.81
CA ARG A 186 13.42 -13.26 -9.80
C ARG A 186 12.31 -13.45 -8.77
N GLU A 187 12.15 -14.67 -8.25
CA GLU A 187 11.23 -14.90 -7.15
C GLU A 187 11.64 -14.06 -5.94
N PHE A 188 10.65 -13.38 -5.34
CA PHE A 188 10.85 -12.69 -4.08
C PHE A 188 10.69 -13.65 -2.89
N SER A 189 11.56 -13.47 -1.91
CA SER A 189 11.53 -14.15 -0.62
C SER A 189 10.73 -13.32 0.39
N PRO A 190 9.93 -13.96 1.28
CA PRO A 190 9.16 -13.23 2.28
C PRO A 190 10.06 -12.63 3.35
N GLY A 191 9.68 -11.44 3.83
CA GLY A 191 10.18 -10.87 5.07
C GLY A 191 9.69 -11.62 6.30
N ASN A 192 10.46 -11.55 7.39
CA ASN A 192 10.15 -12.24 8.66
C ASN A 192 10.17 -11.31 9.89
N ARG A 193 10.54 -10.03 9.75
CA ARG A 193 10.64 -9.07 10.87
C ARG A 193 9.25 -8.68 11.37
N PRO A 194 8.82 -9.04 12.59
CA PRO A 194 7.54 -8.62 13.15
C PRO A 194 7.59 -7.18 13.66
N ASN A 195 6.43 -6.54 13.81
CA ASN A 195 6.26 -5.24 14.47
C ASN A 195 7.16 -4.09 13.95
N VAL A 196 7.47 -4.06 12.65
CA VAL A 196 8.25 -2.96 12.07
C VAL A 196 7.44 -1.67 12.09
N LEU A 197 8.08 -0.58 12.52
CA LEU A 197 7.53 0.77 12.57
C LEU A 197 8.50 1.74 11.91
N PHE A 198 7.98 2.67 11.12
CA PHE A 198 8.74 3.76 10.51
C PHE A 198 8.38 5.06 11.21
N THR A 199 9.30 5.56 12.02
CA THR A 199 9.17 6.87 12.67
C THR A 199 9.96 7.89 11.88
N LEU A 200 9.26 8.88 11.35
CA LEU A 200 9.80 9.97 10.53
C LEU A 200 10.41 11.07 11.41
N SER A 201 11.16 11.99 10.78
CA SER A 201 11.75 13.17 11.45
C SER A 201 10.72 14.04 12.20
N ASN A 202 9.45 14.02 11.81
CA ASN A 202 8.37 14.76 12.46
C ASN A 202 7.65 13.98 13.59
N ASN A 203 8.24 12.87 14.05
CA ASN A 203 7.71 11.93 15.06
C ASN A 203 6.42 11.19 14.65
N VAL A 204 5.96 11.31 13.42
CA VAL A 204 4.87 10.48 12.90
C VAL A 204 5.40 9.08 12.68
N THR A 205 4.64 8.09 13.15
CA THR A 205 4.99 6.69 13.01
C THR A 205 3.99 6.00 12.09
N PHE A 206 4.49 5.20 11.16
CA PHE A 206 3.69 4.37 10.26
C PHE A 206 4.00 2.89 10.43
N VAL A 207 3.01 2.05 10.16
CA VAL A 207 3.26 0.64 9.89
C VAL A 207 3.35 0.43 8.38
N PRO A 208 4.50 -0.02 7.85
CA PRO A 208 4.65 -0.28 6.43
C PRO A 208 3.87 -1.53 5.99
N ARG A 209 3.29 -1.44 4.80
CA ARG A 209 2.66 -2.51 4.04
C ARG A 209 2.94 -2.32 2.55
N ILE A 210 3.09 -3.43 1.84
CA ILE A 210 3.44 -3.42 0.42
C ILE A 210 2.36 -4.15 -0.39
N CYS A 211 1.66 -3.41 -1.24
CA CYS A 211 0.75 -3.88 -2.31
C CYS A 211 -0.17 -5.04 -1.90
N SER A 212 0.17 -6.28 -2.27
CA SER A 212 -0.66 -7.47 -2.04
C SER A 212 -0.97 -7.72 -0.56
N GLU A 213 -0.11 -7.26 0.35
CA GLU A 213 -0.34 -7.40 1.78
C GLU A 213 -1.65 -6.77 2.25
N LEU A 214 -2.15 -5.75 1.55
CA LEU A 214 -3.46 -5.18 1.83
C LEU A 214 -4.61 -6.21 1.75
N PHE A 215 -4.51 -7.18 0.83
CA PHE A 215 -5.54 -8.20 0.60
C PHE A 215 -5.36 -9.43 1.49
N PHE A 216 -4.11 -9.76 1.82
CA PHE A 216 -3.76 -11.04 2.44
C PHE A 216 -3.43 -10.94 3.94
N ASP A 217 -3.39 -9.74 4.53
CA ASP A 217 -3.23 -9.61 5.98
C ASP A 217 -4.49 -10.18 6.67
N THR A 218 -4.33 -11.36 7.25
CA THR A 218 -5.41 -12.03 7.97
C THR A 218 -5.50 -11.47 9.38
N THR A 219 -6.72 -11.34 9.89
CA THR A 219 -7.11 -10.78 11.20
C THR A 219 -6.57 -11.52 12.44
N GLY A 220 -5.48 -12.29 12.32
CA GLY A 220 -4.81 -13.01 13.41
C GLY A 220 -3.33 -12.65 13.60
N ASN A 221 -2.78 -11.73 12.81
CA ASN A 221 -1.40 -11.29 12.96
C ASN A 221 -1.27 -10.40 14.22
N ARG A 222 -0.43 -10.79 15.19
CA ARG A 222 -0.28 -10.05 16.47
C ARG A 222 0.07 -8.57 16.27
N ASP A 223 0.80 -8.27 15.18
CA ASP A 223 1.17 -6.92 14.76
C ASP A 223 -0.07 -6.00 14.58
N HIS A 224 -1.21 -6.53 14.08
CA HIS A 224 -2.43 -5.75 13.88
C HIS A 224 -3.07 -5.28 15.19
N ILE A 225 -2.92 -6.04 16.28
CA ILE A 225 -3.53 -5.70 17.56
C ILE A 225 -2.69 -4.64 18.28
N ILE A 226 -1.36 -4.76 18.20
CA ILE A 226 -0.44 -3.87 18.91
C ILE A 226 -0.38 -2.48 18.26
N GLN A 227 -0.58 -2.40 16.94
CA GLN A 227 -0.34 -1.18 16.16
C GLN A 227 -1.62 -0.54 15.59
N LYS A 228 -2.79 -0.89 16.14
CA LYS A 228 -4.10 -0.51 15.57
C LYS A 228 -4.30 1.00 15.44
N ASP A 229 -3.77 1.78 16.38
CA ASP A 229 -3.92 3.24 16.41
C ASP A 229 -2.87 4.00 15.58
N ILE A 230 -1.88 3.28 15.02
CA ILE A 230 -0.81 3.85 14.21
C ILE A 230 -1.28 3.88 12.75
N PRO A 231 -1.13 4.96 11.97
CA PRO A 231 -1.49 4.97 10.55
C PRO A 231 -0.69 3.92 9.75
N MET A 232 -1.28 3.41 8.68
CA MET A 232 -0.61 2.50 7.74
C MET A 232 0.07 3.29 6.63
N LEU A 233 1.31 2.94 6.30
CA LEU A 233 1.94 3.33 5.04
C LEU A 233 1.76 2.18 4.06
N LEU A 234 0.99 2.38 3.00
CA LEU A 234 0.78 1.39 1.97
C LEU A 234 1.45 1.85 0.67
N VAL A 235 2.56 1.20 0.30
CA VAL A 235 3.22 1.44 -0.98
C VAL A 235 2.74 0.43 -2.02
N VAL A 236 2.37 0.90 -3.21
CA VAL A 236 1.74 0.08 -4.25
C VAL A 236 2.34 0.40 -5.61
N ASN A 237 2.62 -0.64 -6.39
CA ASN A 237 2.81 -0.52 -7.82
C ASN A 237 1.47 -0.76 -8.53
N ASP A 238 0.77 0.32 -8.86
CA ASP A 238 -0.52 0.31 -9.56
C ASP A 238 -0.39 0.61 -11.07
N SER A 239 0.79 0.36 -11.65
CA SER A 239 1.09 0.52 -13.09
C SER A 239 0.72 -0.70 -13.97
N TRP A 240 0.19 -1.78 -13.38
CA TRP A 240 0.03 -3.09 -14.02
C TRP A 240 -1.11 -3.19 -15.05
N PHE A 241 -1.13 -4.33 -15.76
CA PHE A 241 -1.80 -4.73 -17.02
C PHE A 241 -3.28 -4.35 -17.30
N LEU A 242 -3.97 -3.66 -16.40
CA LEU A 242 -5.39 -3.28 -16.54
C LEU A 242 -5.63 -1.78 -16.29
N GLY A 243 -4.56 -0.99 -16.24
CA GLY A 243 -4.59 0.47 -16.24
C GLY A 243 -5.45 1.08 -15.14
N GLU A 244 -6.32 2.01 -15.51
CA GLU A 244 -7.13 2.79 -14.58
C GLU A 244 -8.11 1.96 -13.75
N TYR A 245 -8.67 0.88 -14.32
CA TYR A 245 -9.65 0.06 -13.61
C TYR A 245 -9.04 -0.60 -12.38
N MET A 246 -7.90 -1.28 -12.52
CA MET A 246 -7.25 -1.93 -11.38
C MET A 246 -6.74 -0.92 -10.36
N ARG A 247 -6.19 0.21 -10.81
CA ARG A 247 -5.79 1.30 -9.92
C ARG A 247 -6.96 1.78 -9.05
N ASN A 248 -8.11 2.03 -9.67
CA ASN A 248 -9.32 2.44 -8.96
C ASN A 248 -9.81 1.34 -8.01
N LEU A 249 -9.74 0.07 -8.42
CA LEU A 249 -10.14 -1.06 -7.59
C LEU A 249 -9.26 -1.22 -6.34
N ILE A 250 -7.94 -1.11 -6.48
CA ILE A 250 -7.01 -1.19 -5.35
C ILE A 250 -7.24 -0.01 -4.39
N CYS A 251 -7.42 1.19 -4.91
CA CYS A 251 -7.74 2.37 -4.10
C CYS A 251 -9.08 2.21 -3.35
N LEU A 252 -10.12 1.71 -4.01
CA LEU A 252 -11.41 1.42 -3.36
C LEU A 252 -11.25 0.34 -2.27
N TYR A 253 -10.43 -0.67 -2.50
CA TYR A 253 -10.15 -1.69 -1.49
C TYR A 253 -9.37 -1.13 -0.30
N ALA A 254 -8.42 -0.22 -0.53
CA ALA A 254 -7.72 0.49 0.55
C ALA A 254 -8.70 1.31 1.41
N LYS A 255 -9.67 2.00 0.79
CA LYS A 255 -10.74 2.71 1.52
C LYS A 255 -11.60 1.76 2.35
N LEU A 256 -11.99 0.62 1.78
CA LEU A 256 -12.71 -0.41 2.52
C LEU A 256 -11.88 -0.88 3.73
N LYS A 257 -10.58 -1.14 3.54
CA LYS A 257 -9.67 -1.57 4.62
C LYS A 257 -9.52 -0.53 5.72
N ALA A 258 -9.40 0.75 5.37
CA ALA A 258 -9.36 1.83 6.35
C ALA A 258 -10.62 1.82 7.26
N ILE A 259 -11.81 1.61 6.68
CA ILE A 259 -13.08 1.48 7.41
C ILE A 259 -13.11 0.20 8.25
N GLU A 260 -12.68 -0.93 7.69
CA GLU A 260 -12.70 -2.21 8.38
C GLU A 260 -11.80 -2.20 9.63
N GLU A 261 -10.59 -1.68 9.50
CA GLU A 261 -9.60 -1.62 10.57
C GLU A 261 -9.87 -0.44 11.52
N GLY A 262 -10.62 0.58 11.06
CA GLY A 262 -10.79 1.85 11.77
C GLY A 262 -9.47 2.60 11.85
N ARG A 263 -8.73 2.60 10.73
CA ARG A 263 -7.31 2.95 10.66
C ARG A 263 -7.03 3.84 9.45
N GLU A 264 -6.23 4.88 9.65
CA GLU A 264 -5.79 5.74 8.54
C GLU A 264 -4.77 5.02 7.65
N ILE A 265 -4.83 5.31 6.35
CA ILE A 265 -3.90 4.76 5.36
C ILE A 265 -3.32 5.90 4.54
N LEU A 266 -2.00 5.99 4.51
CA LEU A 266 -1.24 6.73 3.53
C LEU A 266 -0.96 5.80 2.34
N TYR A 267 -1.79 5.90 1.31
CA TYR A 267 -1.66 5.15 0.06
C TYR A 267 -0.66 5.87 -0.84
N VAL A 268 0.37 5.17 -1.31
CA VAL A 268 1.42 5.73 -2.17
C VAL A 268 1.53 4.83 -3.41
N GLY A 269 0.90 5.26 -4.50
CA GLY A 269 0.90 4.57 -5.80
C GLY A 269 1.87 5.19 -6.80
N HIS A 270 2.01 4.57 -7.98
CA HIS A 270 2.83 5.08 -9.09
C HIS A 270 2.24 6.34 -9.72
N TYR A 271 0.92 6.53 -9.63
CA TYR A 271 0.24 7.68 -10.23
C TYR A 271 -0.10 8.79 -9.24
N HIS A 272 -0.47 8.43 -8.01
CA HIS A 272 -0.90 9.36 -6.98
C HIS A 272 -0.65 8.82 -5.58
N ALA A 273 -0.54 9.75 -4.63
CA ALA A 273 -0.60 9.46 -3.20
C ALA A 273 -1.87 10.06 -2.59
N LEU A 274 -2.44 9.35 -1.62
CA LEU A 274 -3.68 9.69 -0.96
C LEU A 274 -3.54 9.45 0.55
N TRP A 275 -4.06 10.37 1.35
CA TRP A 275 -4.42 10.05 2.72
C TRP A 275 -5.88 9.59 2.74
N ILE A 276 -6.12 8.46 3.39
CA ILE A 276 -7.44 7.86 3.58
C ILE A 276 -7.71 7.81 5.09
N ASN A 277 -8.79 8.44 5.51
CA ASN A 277 -9.18 8.46 6.92
C ASN A 277 -9.90 7.18 7.35
N ARG A 278 -10.23 7.06 8.64
CA ARG A 278 -10.87 5.87 9.23
C ARG A 278 -12.30 5.63 8.72
N THR A 279 -12.90 6.62 8.06
CA THR A 279 -14.24 6.55 7.44
C THR A 279 -14.18 6.30 5.93
N GLY A 280 -12.99 6.15 5.34
CA GLY A 280 -12.78 5.91 3.91
C GLY A 280 -12.83 7.15 3.02
N ASN A 281 -12.95 8.35 3.61
CA ASN A 281 -12.76 9.60 2.87
C ASN A 281 -11.28 9.76 2.54
N SER A 282 -10.98 10.43 1.42
CA SER A 282 -9.61 10.57 0.95
C SER A 282 -9.31 11.94 0.39
N ILE A 283 -8.08 12.41 0.58
CA ILE A 283 -7.54 13.61 -0.07
C ILE A 283 -6.23 13.24 -0.78
N PHE A 284 -5.94 13.93 -1.89
CA PHE A 284 -4.66 13.84 -2.58
C PHE A 284 -3.59 14.63 -1.82
N LEU A 285 -2.36 14.14 -1.89
CA LEU A 285 -1.15 14.84 -1.47
C LEU A 285 -0.60 15.71 -2.59
#